data_AF-A0A3B8WFZ0-F1
#
_entry.id   AF-A0A3B8WFZ0-F1
#
_cell.length_a   1.000
_cell.length_b   1.000
_cell.length_c   1.000
_cell.angle_alpha   90.00
_cell.angle_beta   90.00
_cell.angle_gamma   90.00
#
_symmetry.space_group_name_H-M   'P 1'
#
loop_
_entity.id
_entity.type
_entity.pdbx_description
1 polymer ?
#
loop_
_entity_poly.entity_id
_entity_poly.type
_entity_poly.pdbx_seq_one_letter_code
_entity_poly.pdbx_strand_id
1 'polypeptide(L)' 'WGKLNTLKSGDFRALYPRWQDFLDVRRSLDPGGRFLNPYLAGLFETTGESA' A
#
# COMPACT_ATOMS: atom_id res chain seq x y z
N TRP A 1 -10.91 -3.74 3.06
CA TRP A 1 -11.02 -2.46 3.77
C TRP A 1 -12.05 -2.50 4.90
N GLY A 2 -13.35 -2.59 4.65
CA GLY A 2 -14.39 -2.59 5.71
C GLY A 2 -14.82 -3.96 6.25
N LYS A 3 -14.12 -5.04 5.89
CA LYS A 3 -14.40 -6.42 6.34
C LYS A 3 -13.11 -7.08 6.83
N LEU A 4 -13.25 -8.05 7.74
CA LEU A 4 -12.14 -8.91 8.13
C LEU A 4 -11.60 -9.66 6.90
N ASN A 5 -10.30 -9.59 6.71
CA ASN A 5 -9.58 -10.22 5.62
C ASN A 5 -8.12 -10.43 6.04
N THR A 6 -7.43 -11.36 5.38
CA THR A 6 -6.03 -11.73 5.66
C THR A 6 -5.08 -11.31 4.54
N LEU A 7 -5.56 -10.50 3.59
CA LEU A 7 -4.84 -10.12 2.38
C LEU A 7 -3.58 -9.29 2.70
N LYS A 8 -2.55 -9.49 1.89
CA LYS A 8 -1.27 -8.78 1.93
C LYS A 8 -1.10 -7.89 0.70
N SER A 9 -0.05 -7.07 0.69
CA SER A 9 0.24 -6.13 -0.39
C SER A 9 0.17 -6.77 -1.79
N GLY A 10 0.77 -7.96 -1.96
CA GLY A 10 0.74 -8.71 -3.22
C GLY A 10 -0.67 -9.11 -3.67
N ASP A 11 -1.53 -9.54 -2.74
CA ASP A 11 -2.91 -9.90 -3.06
C ASP A 11 -3.70 -8.67 -3.53
N PHE A 12 -3.52 -7.53 -2.85
CA PHE A 12 -4.15 -6.27 -3.27
C PHE A 12 -3.65 -5.82 -4.65
N ARG A 13 -2.36 -5.94 -4.92
CA ARG A 13 -1.79 -5.63 -6.24
C ARG A 13 -2.40 -6.51 -7.35
N ALA A 14 -2.64 -7.78 -7.08
CA ALA A 14 -3.28 -8.69 -8.03
C ALA A 14 -4.77 -8.38 -8.24
N LEU A 15 -5.49 -8.01 -7.17
CA LEU A 15 -6.94 -7.72 -7.22
C LEU A 15 -7.27 -6.34 -7.81
N TYR A 16 -6.36 -5.37 -7.70
CA TYR A 16 -6.58 -4.00 -8.15
C TYR A 16 -5.61 -3.63 -9.29
N PRO A 17 -6.02 -3.71 -10.57
CA PRO A 17 -5.13 -3.53 -11.72
C PRO A 17 -4.38 -2.18 -11.76
N ARG A 18 -4.93 -1.13 -11.16
CA ARG A 18 -4.30 0.20 -11.05
C ARG A 18 -3.72 0.48 -9.67
N TRP A 19 -3.24 -0.56 -9.01
CA TRP A 19 -2.61 -0.46 -7.68
C TRP A 19 -1.41 0.49 -7.67
N GLN A 20 -0.55 0.39 -8.69
CA GLN A 20 0.64 1.24 -8.78
C GLN A 20 0.28 2.71 -8.95
N ASP A 21 -0.68 3.05 -9.82
CA ASP A 21 -1.16 4.41 -10.00
C ASP A 21 -1.66 5.03 -8.68
N PHE A 22 -2.37 4.24 -7.87
CA PHE A 22 -2.81 4.67 -6.54
C PHE A 22 -1.63 4.96 -5.62
N LEU A 23 -0.61 4.09 -5.59
CA LEU A 23 0.58 4.29 -4.77
C LEU A 23 1.36 5.54 -5.20
N ASP A 24 1.44 5.82 -6.51
CA ASP A 24 2.12 6.99 -7.05
C ASP A 24 1.40 8.29 -6.65
N VAL A 25 0.07 8.34 -6.79
CA VAL A 25 -0.73 9.48 -6.32
C VAL A 25 -0.63 9.65 -4.80
N ARG A 26 -0.65 8.56 -4.03
CA ARG A 26 -0.47 8.64 -2.58
C ARG A 26 0.87 9.25 -2.21
N ARG A 27 1.97 8.80 -2.83
CA ARG A 27 3.32 9.33 -2.56
C ARG A 27 3.47 10.79 -2.96
N SER A 28 2.81 11.25 -4.02
CA SER A 28 2.87 12.66 -4.42
C SER A 28 2.12 13.58 -3.46
N LEU A 29 1.00 13.12 -2.89
CA LEU A 29 0.16 13.89 -1.98
C LEU A 29 0.60 13.81 -0.51
N ASP A 30 1.16 12.68 -0.09
CA ASP A 30 1.65 12.46 1.28
C ASP A 30 3.06 11.84 1.28
N PRO A 31 4.09 12.62 0.88
CA PRO A 31 5.47 12.12 0.83
C PRO A 31 6.01 11.70 2.20
N GLY A 32 5.50 12.31 3.28
CA GLY A 32 5.89 12.00 4.65
C GLY A 32 5.10 10.86 5.28
N GLY A 33 4.12 10.29 4.58
CA GLY A 33 3.30 9.18 5.07
C GLY A 33 2.49 9.53 6.33
N ARG A 34 2.08 10.79 6.51
CA ARG A 34 1.31 11.25 7.69
C ARG A 34 0.01 10.47 7.87
N PHE A 35 -0.59 9.98 6.79
CA PHE A 35 -1.85 9.23 6.82
C PHE A 35 -1.66 7.71 6.84
N LEU A 36 -0.41 7.22 6.89
CA LEU A 36 -0.13 5.79 7.01
C LEU A 36 -0.13 5.35 8.47
N ASN A 37 -1.09 4.50 8.82
CA ASN A 37 -0.98 3.69 10.04
C ASN A 37 -0.15 2.41 9.74
N PRO A 38 0.26 1.65 10.77
CA PRO A 38 1.09 0.45 10.56
C PRO A 38 0.49 -0.59 9.60
N TYR A 39 -0.84 -0.75 9.59
CA TYR A 39 -1.52 -1.64 8.66
C TYR A 39 -1.38 -1.17 7.21
N LEU A 40 -1.65 0.11 6.95
CA LEU A 40 -1.55 0.70 5.62
C LEU A 40 -0.09 0.77 5.15
N ALA A 41 0.85 1.06 6.04
CA ALA A 41 2.28 1.01 5.74
C ALA A 41 2.67 -0.39 5.26
N GLY A 42 2.26 -1.46 5.95
CA GLY A 42 2.55 -2.84 5.52
C GLY A 42 1.83 -3.29 4.23
N LEU A 43 0.80 -2.57 3.80
CA LEU A 43 0.11 -2.84 2.53
C LEU A 43 0.69 -2.03 1.37
N PHE A 44 1.06 -0.77 1.59
CA PHE A 44 1.43 0.17 0.54
C PHE A 44 2.93 0.38 0.39
N GLU A 45 3.69 0.21 1.48
CA GLU A 45 5.15 0.25 1.46
C GLU A 45 5.66 -1.18 1.35
N THR A 46 6.31 -1.50 0.23
CA THR A 46 7.21 -2.66 0.19
C THR A 46 8.42 -2.27 1.03
N THR A 47 8.49 -2.77 2.28
CA THR A 47 9.78 -2.85 2.99
C THR A 47 10.78 -3.44 2.01
N GLY A 48 11.81 -2.67 1.67
CA GLY A 48 12.68 -2.97 0.55
C GLY A 48 13.18 -4.41 0.53
N GLU A 49 13.19 -5.00 -0.67
CA GLU A 49 14.43 -5.61 -1.14
C GLU A 49 15.53 -4.55 -0.99
N SER A 50 16.19 -4.58 0.17
CA SER A 50 17.55 -4.09 0.32
C SER A 50 18.46 -5.30 0.22
N ALA A 51 18.80 -5.68 -1.02
CA ALA A 51 20.03 -6.37 -1.42
C ALA A 51 20.07 -6.46 -2.95
#